data_AF-A0A947SA13-F1
#
_entry.id   AF-A0A947SA13-F1
#
_cell.length_a   1.000
_cell.length_b   1.000
_cell.length_c   1.000
_cell.angle_alpha   90.00
_cell.angle_beta   90.00
_cell.angle_gamma   90.00
#
_symmetry.space_group_name_H-M   'P 1'
#
loop_
_entity.id
_entity.type
_entity.pdbx_description
1 polymer ?
#
loop_
_entity_poly.entity_id
_entity_poly.type
_entity_poly.pdbx_seq_one_letter_code
_entity_poly.pdbx_strand_id
1 'polypeptide(L)' 'MVTKKKYIPLSSGHRACAGCGQIIAARIVAEALGPNVIIANATGCLEVTTTQYPESAWGMPWIHSLFENTSAIA' A
#
# COMPACT_ATOMS: atom_id res chain seq x y z
N MET A 1 4.21 -14.21 -27.37
CA MET A 1 4.40 -12.97 -26.58
C MET A 1 3.55 -13.11 -25.31
N VAL A 2 4.07 -13.77 -24.27
CA VAL A 2 3.33 -13.88 -23.00
C VAL A 2 3.35 -12.49 -22.38
N THR A 3 2.22 -11.79 -22.39
CA THR A 3 2.07 -10.52 -21.70
C THR A 3 2.33 -10.78 -20.21
N LYS A 4 3.51 -10.40 -19.71
CA LYS A 4 3.78 -10.43 -18.27
C LYS A 4 2.70 -9.60 -17.59
N LYS A 5 1.87 -10.23 -16.77
CA LYS A 5 0.82 -9.55 -16.00
C LYS A 5 1.50 -8.47 -15.15
N LYS A 6 1.08 -7.20 -15.30
CA LYS A 6 1.68 -6.09 -14.57
C LYS A 6 1.49 -6.33 -13.07
N TYR A 7 2.58 -6.34 -12.31
CA TYR A 7 2.52 -6.37 -10.85
C TYR A 7 1.99 -5.02 -10.36
N ILE A 8 0.87 -5.03 -9.65
CA ILE A 8 0.18 -3.82 -9.17
C ILE A 8 0.13 -3.93 -7.64
N PRO A 9 1.16 -3.41 -6.93
CA PRO A 9 1.21 -3.50 -5.48
C PRO A 9 0.21 -2.57 -4.78
N LEU A 10 -0.12 -1.45 -5.42
CA LEU A 10 -1.14 -0.50 -4.97
C LEU A 10 -2.11 -0.20 -6.13
N SER A 11 -3.36 -0.63 -5.95
CA SER A 11 -4.42 -0.53 -6.95
C SER A 11 -5.09 0.84 -6.96
N SER A 12 -5.75 1.18 -8.07
CA SER A 12 -6.71 2.28 -8.12
C SER A 12 -7.92 1.98 -7.22
N GLY A 13 -8.53 3.00 -6.61
CA GLY A 13 -9.70 2.83 -5.74
C GLY A 13 -9.48 3.25 -4.27
N HIS A 14 -8.30 3.76 -3.93
CA HIS A 14 -8.06 4.42 -2.64
C HIS A 14 -8.81 5.76 -2.53
N ARG A 15 -8.99 6.25 -1.29
CA ARG A 15 -9.74 7.48 -0.97
C ARG A 15 -8.87 8.70 -0.67
N ALA A 16 -7.60 8.67 -1.06
CA ALA A 16 -6.70 9.81 -0.90
C ALA A 16 -7.10 11.02 -1.78
N CYS A 17 -6.68 12.21 -1.37
CA CYS A 17 -6.92 13.45 -2.11
C CYS A 17 -6.38 13.40 -3.54
N ALA A 18 -6.98 14.16 -4.44
CA ALA A 18 -6.46 14.34 -5.80
C ALA A 18 -5.03 14.88 -5.75
N GLY A 19 -4.09 14.18 -6.38
CA GLY A 19 -2.67 14.55 -6.36
C GLY A 19 -1.94 14.25 -5.04
N CYS A 20 -2.48 13.36 -4.19
CA CYS A 20 -1.81 12.99 -2.93
C CYS A 20 -0.40 12.42 -3.17
N GLY A 21 0.62 13.16 -2.73
CA GLY A 21 2.02 12.76 -2.87
C GLY A 21 2.37 11.48 -2.12
N GLN A 22 1.72 11.20 -0.98
CA GLN A 22 1.97 9.98 -0.19
C GLN A 22 1.59 8.71 -0.95
N ILE A 23 0.47 8.72 -1.68
CA ILE A 23 0.05 7.56 -2.47
C ILE A 23 0.97 7.34 -3.68
N ILE A 24 1.37 8.42 -4.35
CA ILE A 24 2.32 8.35 -5.46
C ILE A 24 3.64 7.75 -4.97
N ALA A 25 4.16 8.24 -3.83
CA ALA A 25 5.38 7.72 -3.24
C ALA A 25 5.25 6.25 -2.83
N ALA A 26 4.18 5.87 -2.13
CA ALA A 26 3.94 4.49 -1.70
C ALA A 26 3.87 3.52 -2.89
N ARG A 27 3.20 3.93 -3.98
CA ARG A 27 3.14 3.14 -5.21
C ARG A 27 4.51 2.93 -5.85
N ILE A 28 5.30 4.01 -6.00
CA ILE A 28 6.63 3.93 -6.60
C ILE A 28 7.56 3.03 -5.77
N VAL A 29 7.54 3.20 -4.44
CA VAL A 29 8.34 2.38 -3.53
C VAL A 29 7.94 0.91 -3.63
N ALA A 30 6.65 0.59 -3.61
CA ALA A 30 6.19 -0.80 -3.69
C ALA A 30 6.45 -1.43 -5.07
N GLU A 31 6.33 -0.66 -6.17
CA GLU A 31 6.69 -1.14 -7.51
C GLU A 31 8.20 -1.42 -7.63
N ALA A 32 9.05 -0.61 -6.97
CA ALA A 32 10.50 -0.81 -6.94
C ALA A 32 10.94 -2.01 -6.08
N LEU A 33 10.24 -2.27 -4.96
CA LEU A 33 10.51 -3.40 -4.06
C LEU A 33 10.14 -4.76 -4.66
N GLY A 34 9.11 -4.80 -5.51
CA GLY A 34 8.67 -6.02 -6.19
C GLY A 34 7.82 -6.96 -5.33
N PRO A 35 7.51 -8.17 -5.85
CA PRO A 35 6.45 -9.02 -5.31
C PRO A 35 6.77 -9.74 -3.99
N ASN A 36 8.04 -9.85 -3.60
CA ASN A 36 8.47 -10.63 -2.43
C ASN A 36 8.69 -9.73 -1.19
N VAL A 37 7.75 -8.83 -0.93
CA VAL A 37 7.80 -7.88 0.18
C VAL A 37 6.44 -7.81 0.87
N ILE A 38 6.48 -7.59 2.19
CA ILE A 38 5.31 -7.28 3.02
C ILE A 38 5.44 -5.83 3.49
N ILE A 39 4.34 -5.08 3.49
CA ILE A 39 4.32 -3.71 4.02
C ILE A 39 3.70 -3.71 5.42
N ALA A 40 4.47 -3.28 6.42
CA ALA A 40 3.96 -2.90 7.74
C ALA A 40 3.66 -1.40 7.74
N ASN A 41 2.41 -1.01 8.01
CA ASN A 41 1.96 0.37 7.88
C ASN A 41 1.34 0.91 9.18
N ALA A 42 1.88 2.03 9.65
CA ALA A 42 1.38 2.75 10.81
C ALA A 42 -0.01 3.32 10.55
N THR A 43 -0.80 3.51 11.63
CA THR A 43 -2.01 4.33 11.56
C THR A 43 -1.68 5.70 10.97
N GLY A 44 -2.44 6.16 9.99
CA GLY A 44 -2.19 7.44 9.35
C GLY A 44 -2.86 7.59 8.00
N CYS A 45 -2.61 8.72 7.33
CA CYS A 45 -3.25 9.03 6.05
C CYS A 45 -3.09 7.91 5.02
N LEU A 46 -1.92 7.29 4.92
CA LEU A 46 -1.69 6.20 3.99
C LEU A 46 -2.56 4.97 4.32
N GLU A 47 -2.70 4.62 5.59
CA GLU A 47 -3.56 3.51 6.04
C GLU A 47 -5.04 3.83 5.80
N VAL A 48 -5.60 4.86 6.44
CA VAL A 48 -7.05 5.16 6.36
C VAL A 48 -7.56 5.39 4.93
N THR A 49 -6.72 5.90 4.03
CA THR A 49 -7.12 6.14 2.63
C THR A 49 -7.00 4.91 1.75
N THR A 50 -6.19 3.91 2.11
CA THR A 50 -5.97 2.70 1.29
C THR A 50 -6.72 1.49 1.79
N THR A 51 -7.14 1.45 3.06
CA THR A 51 -7.79 0.28 3.69
C THR A 51 -9.12 0.60 4.34
N GLN A 52 -9.97 1.38 3.67
CA GLN A 52 -11.29 1.67 4.19
C GLN A 52 -12.22 0.44 4.03
N TYR A 53 -12.75 -0.06 5.14
CA TYR A 53 -13.70 -1.17 5.15
C TYR A 53 -14.85 -0.98 4.13
N PRO A 54 -15.22 -2.03 3.37
CA PRO A 54 -14.70 -3.40 3.40
C PRO A 54 -13.51 -3.65 2.46
N GLU A 55 -12.95 -2.61 1.84
CA GLU A 55 -12.01 -2.72 0.72
C GLU A 55 -10.56 -2.45 1.14
N SER A 56 -9.62 -2.96 0.35
CA SER A 56 -8.20 -2.64 0.43
C SER A 56 -7.62 -2.38 -0.96
N ALA A 57 -6.88 -1.28 -1.09
CA ALA A 57 -6.15 -0.94 -2.31
C ALA A 57 -4.82 -1.71 -2.44
N TRP A 58 -4.38 -2.42 -1.40
CA TRP A 58 -3.12 -3.17 -1.43
C TRP A 58 -3.27 -4.48 -2.21
N GLY A 59 -2.54 -4.58 -3.31
CA GLY A 59 -2.43 -5.79 -4.14
C GLY A 59 -1.27 -6.71 -3.71
N MET A 60 -0.72 -6.47 -2.52
CA MET A 60 0.40 -7.21 -1.93
C MET A 60 0.12 -7.47 -0.45
N PRO A 61 0.84 -8.41 0.20
CA PRO A 61 0.72 -8.60 1.63
C PRO A 61 1.00 -7.30 2.40
N TRP A 62 0.05 -6.92 3.24
CA TRP A 62 0.07 -5.69 4.00
C TRP A 62 -0.46 -5.98 5.41
N ILE A 63 0.16 -5.38 6.41
CA ILE A 63 -0.22 -5.52 7.81
C ILE A 63 -0.27 -4.16 8.49
N HIS A 64 -1.23 -4.04 9.40
CA HIS A 64 -1.44 -2.90 10.25
C HIS A 64 -1.67 -3.35 11.69
N SER A 65 -1.15 -2.57 12.64
CA SER A 65 -1.40 -2.77 14.07
C SER A 65 -1.83 -1.47 14.74
N LEU A 66 -0.88 -0.65 15.20
CA LEU A 66 -1.13 0.62 15.88
C LEU A 66 -0.19 1.71 15.36
N PHE A 67 -0.45 2.94 15.79
CA PHE A 67 0.33 4.12 15.40
C PHE A 67 1.78 4.02 15.87
N GLU A 68 1.99 3.56 17.10
CA GLU A 68 3.27 3.61 17.81
C GLU A 68 4.16 2.38 17.61
N ASN A 69 3.66 1.29 17.03
CA ASN A 69 4.31 -0.03 17.09
C ASN A 69 4.70 -0.63 15.74
N THR A 70 4.61 0.12 14.63
CA THR A 70 4.85 -0.44 13.29
C THR A 70 6.24 -1.05 13.13
N SER A 71 7.27 -0.44 13.70
CA SER A 71 8.63 -0.99 13.65
C SER A 71 8.81 -2.27 14.45
N ALA A 72 8.00 -2.51 15.49
CA ALA A 72 8.09 -3.71 16.30
C ALA A 72 7.48 -4.95 15.61
N ILE A 73 6.58 -4.73 14.62
CA ILE A 73 5.92 -5.78 13.85
C ILE A 73 6.54 -5.99 12.45
N ALA A 74 7.52 -5.17 12.07
CA ALA A 74 8.15 -5.17 10.75
C ALA A 74 9.34 -6.14 10.67
#